data_AF-A0A957YWJ5-F1
#
_entry.id   AF-A0A957YWJ5-F1
#
_cell.length_a   1.000
_cell.length_b   1.000
_cell.length_c   1.000
_cell.angle_alpha   90.00
_cell.angle_beta   90.00
_cell.angle_gamma   90.00
#
_symmetry.space_group_name_H-M   'P 1'
#
loop_
_entity.id
_entity.type
_entity.pdbx_description
1 polymer ?
#
loop_
_entity_poly.entity_id
_entity_poly.type
_entity_poly.pdbx_seq_one_letter_code
_entity_poly.pdbx_strand_id
1 'polypeptide(L)'
;MKVRTILLYAVTVVLVAGATVGVMFLLQNISTHKEEARQDVFRVVDLSEEITDPAEWGKNYPRQYDSYQRTVDIERTRYGGSEAFQKVEEDTRWQTIFNGYAFGFDYREDRGHAYMLVDQRDTERVKRVKQPGACLHCHASVIPAYYEKGVEAGVATDDAHRQEAIM
;
A
#
# COMPACT_ATOMS: atom_id res chain seq x y z
N MET A 1 -26.87 64.07 -22.87
CA MET A 1 -26.68 62.72 -23.45
C MET A 1 -25.25 62.18 -23.30
N LYS A 2 -24.21 62.88 -23.77
CA LYS A 2 -22.81 62.39 -23.74
C LYS A 2 -22.29 61.95 -22.35
N VAL A 3 -22.57 62.71 -21.29
CA VAL A 3 -22.08 62.42 -19.93
C VAL A 3 -22.66 61.13 -19.33
N ARG A 4 -23.95 60.85 -19.58
CA ARG A 4 -24.63 59.64 -19.08
C ARG A 4 -24.12 58.38 -19.78
N THR A 5 -23.82 58.48 -21.08
CA THR A 5 -23.19 57.41 -21.85
C THR A 5 -21.76 57.16 -21.38
N ILE A 6 -20.97 58.22 -21.13
CA ILE A 6 -19.60 58.09 -20.58
C ILE A 6 -19.61 57.43 -19.20
N LEU A 7 -20.53 57.83 -18.31
CA LEU A 7 -20.71 57.21 -16.99
C LEU A 7 -21.09 55.72 -17.09
N LEU A 8 -22.00 55.37 -18.00
CA LEU A 8 -22.37 53.97 -18.23
C LEU A 8 -21.17 53.13 -18.68
N TYR A 9 -20.38 53.62 -19.65
CA TYR A 9 -19.17 52.92 -20.08
C TYR A 9 -18.13 52.79 -18.97
N ALA A 10 -17.93 53.85 -18.17
CA ALA A 10 -17.01 53.80 -17.03
C ALA A 10 -17.42 52.74 -16.00
N VAL A 11 -18.71 52.66 -15.66
CA VAL A 11 -19.25 51.63 -14.76
C VAL A 11 -19.06 50.23 -15.34
N THR A 12 -19.36 50.02 -16.62
CA THR A 12 -19.16 48.72 -17.28
C THR A 12 -17.70 48.29 -17.26
N VAL A 13 -16.76 49.20 -17.54
CA VAL A 13 -15.31 48.91 -17.47
C VAL A 13 -14.89 48.50 -16.06
N VAL A 14 -15.36 49.21 -15.03
CA VAL A 14 -15.05 48.87 -13.63
C VAL A 14 -15.62 47.51 -13.25
N LEU A 15 -16.86 47.19 -13.66
CA LEU A 15 -17.48 45.89 -13.38
C LEU A 15 -16.75 44.74 -14.06
N VAL A 16 -16.40 44.89 -15.35
CA VAL A 16 -15.65 43.86 -16.09
C VAL A 16 -14.26 43.69 -15.49
N ALA A 17 -13.55 44.78 -15.18
CA ALA A 17 -12.24 44.70 -14.52
C ALA A 17 -12.33 43.99 -13.17
N GLY A 18 -13.34 44.30 -12.35
CA GLY A 18 -13.60 43.62 -11.08
C GLY A 18 -13.89 42.12 -11.25
N ALA A 19 -14.72 41.75 -12.23
CA ALA A 19 -15.01 40.36 -12.55
C ALA A 19 -13.77 39.60 -13.04
N THR A 20 -12.96 40.21 -13.91
CA THR A 20 -11.70 39.62 -14.39
C THR A 20 -10.73 39.39 -13.25
N VAL A 21 -10.55 40.37 -12.35
CA VAL A 21 -9.73 40.23 -11.15
C VAL A 21 -10.25 39.10 -10.27
N GLY A 22 -11.57 39.01 -10.06
CA GLY A 22 -12.19 37.92 -9.30
C GLY A 22 -11.92 36.53 -9.90
N VAL A 23 -12.06 36.39 -11.22
CA VAL A 23 -11.77 35.13 -11.93
C VAL A 23 -10.28 34.78 -11.86
N MET A 24 -9.38 35.76 -12.01
CA MET A 24 -7.93 35.53 -11.87
C MET A 24 -7.56 35.07 -10.46
N PHE A 25 -8.14 35.67 -9.41
CA PHE A 25 -7.93 35.22 -8.04
C PHE A 25 -8.43 33.80 -7.81
N LEU A 26 -9.60 33.46 -8.35
CA LEU A 26 -10.12 32.09 -8.27
C LEU A 26 -9.22 31.09 -9.00
N LEU A 27 -8.74 31.44 -10.20
CA LEU A 27 -7.81 30.60 -10.96
C LEU A 27 -6.50 30.38 -10.19
N GLN A 28 -5.94 31.45 -9.60
CA GLN A 28 -4.72 31.36 -8.80
C GLN A 28 -4.92 30.45 -7.60
N ASN A 29 -6.04 30.60 -6.87
CA ASN A 29 -6.40 29.76 -5.73
C ASN A 29 -6.47 28.27 -6.13
N ILE A 30 -7.22 27.96 -7.20
CA ILE A 30 -7.35 26.59 -7.71
C ILE A 30 -5.98 26.04 -8.16
N SER A 31 -5.17 26.86 -8.83
CA SER A 31 -3.84 26.45 -9.29
C SER A 31 -2.92 26.14 -8.12
N THR A 32 -2.88 26.99 -7.09
CA THR A 32 -2.07 26.77 -5.90
C THR A 32 -2.48 25.48 -5.20
N HIS A 33 -3.78 25.26 -4.96
CA HIS A 33 -4.23 24.03 -4.31
C HIS A 33 -3.96 22.77 -5.15
N LYS A 34 -3.98 22.88 -6.49
CA LYS A 34 -3.58 21.78 -7.36
C LYS A 34 -2.08 21.47 -7.27
N GLU A 35 -1.22 22.48 -7.14
CA GLU A 35 0.22 22.26 -6.93
C GLU A 35 0.52 21.73 -5.53
N GLU A 36 -0.13 22.26 -4.49
CA GLU A 36 -0.04 21.73 -3.13
C GLU A 36 -0.48 20.26 -3.07
N ALA A 37 -1.57 19.91 -3.76
CA ALA A 37 -2.06 18.54 -3.84
C ALA A 37 -1.11 17.57 -4.58
N ARG A 38 -0.15 18.08 -5.36
CA ARG A 38 0.92 17.24 -5.96
C ARG A 38 2.02 16.91 -4.96
N GLN A 39 2.13 17.65 -3.86
CA GLN A 39 3.05 17.36 -2.77
C GLN A 39 2.28 16.65 -1.65
N ASP A 40 2.13 15.34 -1.80
CA ASP A 40 1.47 14.47 -0.81
C ASP A 40 2.31 14.29 0.46
N VAL A 41 3.64 14.33 0.34
CA VAL A 41 4.58 14.23 1.45
C VAL A 41 5.80 15.12 1.30
N PHE A 42 6.43 15.41 2.43
CA PHE A 42 7.79 15.94 2.45
C PHE A 42 8.76 14.80 2.08
N ARG A 43 9.17 14.77 0.81
CA ARG A 43 10.07 13.75 0.27
C ARG A 43 11.50 13.92 0.82
N VAL A 44 11.89 13.04 1.74
CA VAL A 44 13.23 12.96 2.34
C VAL A 44 14.13 12.03 1.52
N VAL A 45 13.55 10.94 1.01
CA VAL A 45 14.25 9.93 0.19
C VAL A 45 13.52 9.68 -1.13
N ASP A 46 14.27 9.29 -2.15
CA ASP A 46 13.72 8.85 -3.43
C ASP A 46 13.32 7.38 -3.36
N LEU A 47 12.03 7.11 -3.48
CA LEU A 47 11.47 5.75 -3.46
C LEU A 47 11.37 5.20 -4.90
N SER A 48 11.61 3.89 -5.05
CA SER A 48 11.47 3.15 -6.30
C SER A 48 10.72 1.83 -6.08
N GLU A 49 10.31 1.17 -7.16
CA GLU A 49 9.62 -0.13 -7.12
C GLU A 49 10.51 -1.29 -6.61
N GLU A 50 11.81 -1.07 -6.47
CA GLU A 50 12.77 -2.08 -6.01
C GLU A 50 12.94 -2.07 -4.48
N ILE A 51 12.50 -0.99 -3.81
CA ILE A 51 12.67 -0.82 -2.37
C ILE A 51 11.56 -1.57 -1.64
N THR A 52 11.92 -2.70 -1.04
CA THR A 52 11.00 -3.54 -0.25
C THR A 52 11.07 -3.28 1.26
N ASP A 53 12.15 -2.63 1.74
CA ASP A 53 12.30 -2.31 3.17
C ASP A 53 11.32 -1.20 3.58
N PRO A 54 10.31 -1.50 4.42
CA PRO A 54 9.32 -0.50 4.83
C PRO A 54 9.93 0.65 5.64
N ALA A 55 11.13 0.50 6.22
CA ALA A 55 11.81 1.58 6.94
C ALA A 55 12.21 2.73 6.02
N GLU A 56 12.58 2.44 4.76
CA GLU A 56 12.89 3.48 3.76
C GLU A 56 11.62 4.27 3.39
N TRP A 57 10.49 3.60 3.23
CA TRP A 57 9.19 4.25 3.03
C TRP A 57 8.80 5.11 4.24
N GLY A 58 9.09 4.64 5.45
CA GLY A 58 8.80 5.36 6.70
C GLY A 58 9.51 6.70 6.85
N LYS A 59 10.62 6.95 6.13
CA LYS A 59 11.29 8.26 6.11
C LYS A 59 10.41 9.35 5.48
N ASN A 60 9.62 9.00 4.47
CA ASN A 60 8.67 9.89 3.82
C ASN A 60 7.27 9.82 4.45
N TYR A 61 6.88 8.66 4.98
CA TYR A 61 5.54 8.36 5.52
C TYR A 61 5.58 7.90 7.00
N PRO A 62 6.08 8.71 7.94
CA PRO A 62 6.39 8.26 9.30
C PRO A 62 5.15 7.84 10.10
N ARG A 63 3.99 8.48 9.88
CA ARG A 63 2.73 8.14 10.58
C ARG A 63 2.18 6.78 10.13
N GLN A 64 2.27 6.50 8.83
CA GLN A 64 1.84 5.25 8.24
C GLN A 64 2.77 4.11 8.66
N TYR A 65 4.09 4.37 8.68
CA TYR A 65 5.08 3.42 9.16
C TYR A 65 4.89 3.08 10.64
N ASP A 66 4.69 4.08 11.50
CA ASP A 66 4.37 3.86 12.93
C ASP A 66 3.10 3.00 13.09
N SER A 67 2.03 3.28 12.31
CA SER A 67 0.82 2.45 12.33
C SER A 67 1.07 1.02 11.85
N TYR A 68 1.94 0.83 10.86
CA TYR A 68 2.34 -0.50 10.38
C TYR A 68 3.13 -1.26 11.46
N GLN A 69 4.05 -0.59 12.16
CA GLN A 69 4.85 -1.21 13.22
C GLN A 69 4.00 -1.73 14.38
N ARG A 70 2.87 -1.08 14.69
CA ARG A 70 1.92 -1.54 15.72
C ARG A 70 1.22 -2.86 15.38
N THR A 71 1.34 -3.37 14.15
CA THR A 71 0.80 -4.70 13.81
C THR A 71 1.54 -5.86 14.49
N VAL A 72 2.62 -5.57 15.22
CA VAL A 72 3.28 -6.54 16.11
C VAL A 72 2.54 -6.73 17.44
N ASP A 73 1.61 -5.83 17.79
CA ASP A 73 0.91 -5.88 19.06
C ASP A 73 -0.03 -7.09 19.12
N ILE A 74 -0.01 -7.80 20.24
CA ILE A 74 -0.77 -9.03 20.46
C ILE A 74 -1.91 -8.76 21.45
N GLU A 75 -3.14 -8.95 20.99
CA GLU A 75 -4.34 -8.85 21.82
C GLU A 75 -5.26 -10.05 21.58
N ARG A 76 -5.76 -10.68 22.65
CA ARG A 76 -6.78 -11.73 22.56
C ARG A 76 -8.16 -11.14 22.81
N THR A 77 -9.09 -11.47 21.93
CA THR A 77 -10.51 -11.16 22.05
C THR A 77 -11.30 -12.44 22.34
N ARG A 78 -12.62 -12.32 22.50
CA ARG A 78 -13.48 -13.48 22.74
C ARG A 78 -13.45 -14.52 21.61
N TYR A 79 -13.31 -14.09 20.36
CA TYR A 79 -13.49 -14.95 19.19
C TYR A 79 -12.27 -14.99 18.25
N GLY A 80 -11.14 -14.42 18.68
CA GLY A 80 -9.96 -14.30 17.85
C GLY A 80 -9.00 -13.26 18.41
N GLY A 81 -8.32 -12.53 17.54
CA GLY A 81 -7.42 -11.45 17.91
C GLY A 81 -6.10 -11.59 17.16
N SER A 82 -4.99 -11.21 17.80
CA SER A 82 -3.64 -11.28 17.24
C SER A 82 -2.74 -12.30 17.97
N GLU A 83 -3.28 -13.04 18.93
CA GLU A 83 -2.57 -14.14 19.58
C GLU A 83 -2.65 -15.38 18.68
N ALA A 84 -1.52 -15.81 18.11
CA ALA A 84 -1.45 -16.97 17.21
C ALA A 84 -1.54 -18.31 17.95
N PHE A 85 -2.63 -18.54 18.68
CA PHE A 85 -2.91 -19.81 19.35
C PHE A 85 -3.31 -20.90 18.34
N GLN A 86 -3.15 -22.17 18.73
CA GLN A 86 -3.44 -23.32 17.88
C GLN A 86 -4.94 -23.62 17.83
N LYS A 87 -5.60 -23.32 16.69
CA LYS A 87 -7.02 -23.65 16.49
C LYS A 87 -7.24 -25.16 16.49
N VAL A 88 -6.27 -25.93 15.97
CA VAL A 88 -6.34 -27.40 15.91
C VAL A 88 -6.31 -28.06 17.29
N GLU A 89 -5.73 -27.38 18.28
CA GLU A 89 -5.68 -27.83 19.68
C GLU A 89 -6.90 -27.35 20.45
N GLU A 90 -7.38 -26.13 20.18
CA GLU A 90 -8.56 -25.55 20.84
C GLU A 90 -9.87 -26.22 20.40
N ASP A 91 -9.98 -26.63 19.13
CA ASP A 91 -11.14 -27.33 18.60
C ASP A 91 -10.72 -28.57 17.77
N THR A 92 -10.90 -29.74 18.37
CA THR A 92 -10.52 -31.03 17.79
C THR A 92 -11.28 -31.37 16.50
N ARG A 93 -12.39 -30.69 16.19
CA ARG A 93 -13.09 -30.87 14.91
C ARG A 93 -12.20 -30.50 13.72
N TRP A 94 -11.28 -29.56 13.89
CA TRP A 94 -10.31 -29.20 12.84
C TRP A 94 -9.40 -30.37 12.47
N GLN A 95 -9.04 -31.23 13.43
CA GLN A 95 -8.25 -32.44 13.16
C GLN A 95 -9.00 -33.41 12.25
N THR A 96 -10.31 -33.56 12.48
CA THR A 96 -11.18 -34.39 11.63
C THR A 96 -11.37 -33.79 10.24
N ILE A 97 -11.64 -32.48 10.16
CA ILE A 97 -11.88 -31.78 8.89
C ILE A 97 -10.63 -31.79 8.01
N PHE A 98 -9.44 -31.60 8.60
CA PHE A 98 -8.17 -31.54 7.88
C PHE A 98 -7.41 -32.87 7.84
N ASN A 99 -8.09 -33.98 8.12
CA ASN A 99 -7.45 -35.29 8.10
C ASN A 99 -6.84 -35.57 6.71
N GLY A 100 -5.54 -35.89 6.68
CA GLY A 100 -4.76 -36.10 5.46
C GLY A 100 -4.24 -34.83 4.78
N TYR A 101 -4.44 -33.65 5.37
CA TYR A 101 -4.01 -32.37 4.81
C TYR A 101 -3.09 -31.57 5.74
N ALA A 102 -2.24 -30.71 5.19
CA ALA A 102 -1.20 -30.00 5.97
C ALA A 102 -1.78 -29.10 7.07
N PHE A 103 -3.01 -28.60 6.89
CA PHE A 103 -3.72 -27.80 7.90
C PHE A 103 -4.03 -28.57 9.19
N GLY A 104 -4.00 -29.91 9.16
CA GLY A 104 -4.11 -30.72 10.36
C GLY A 104 -2.86 -30.68 11.24
N PHE A 105 -1.70 -30.24 10.72
CA PHE A 105 -0.47 -30.10 11.49
C PHE A 105 -0.38 -28.77 12.23
N ASP A 106 -0.84 -27.69 11.58
CA ASP A 106 -0.69 -26.33 12.08
C ASP A 106 -1.70 -25.41 11.41
N TYR A 107 -2.61 -24.88 12.21
CA TYR A 107 -3.60 -23.91 11.80
C TYR A 107 -3.86 -23.00 13.01
N ARG A 108 -3.21 -21.85 13.01
CA ARG A 108 -3.25 -20.87 14.10
C ARG A 108 -4.24 -19.76 13.79
N GLU A 109 -4.63 -19.05 14.84
CA GLU A 109 -5.22 -17.71 14.68
C GLU A 109 -4.25 -16.80 13.94
N ASP A 110 -4.82 -15.97 13.06
CA ASP A 110 -4.11 -14.94 12.33
C ASP A 110 -3.61 -13.84 13.26
N ARG A 111 -2.62 -13.08 12.77
CA ARG A 111 -2.05 -11.93 13.48
C ARG A 111 -1.55 -10.89 12.51
N GLY A 112 -1.08 -9.76 13.03
CA GLY A 112 -0.80 -8.58 12.22
C GLY A 112 0.24 -8.78 11.12
N HIS A 113 0.14 -7.93 10.09
CA HIS A 113 0.86 -8.08 8.83
C HIS A 113 2.39 -8.16 8.96
N ALA A 114 2.99 -7.55 9.99
CA ALA A 114 4.42 -7.65 10.26
C ALA A 114 4.92 -9.11 10.43
N TYR A 115 4.03 -10.05 10.77
CA TYR A 115 4.38 -11.46 10.95
C TYR A 115 4.16 -12.35 9.72
N MET A 116 3.53 -11.86 8.65
CA MET A 116 3.06 -12.68 7.52
C MET A 116 4.14 -13.60 6.94
N LEU A 117 5.35 -13.08 6.69
CA LEU A 117 6.46 -13.87 6.15
C LEU A 117 7.02 -14.85 7.18
N VAL A 118 7.15 -14.40 8.42
CA VAL A 118 7.71 -15.22 9.51
C VAL A 118 6.79 -16.42 9.77
N ASP A 119 5.48 -16.20 9.85
CA ASP A 119 4.51 -17.29 10.06
C ASP A 119 4.42 -18.23 8.88
N GLN A 120 4.51 -17.71 7.65
CA GLN A 120 4.53 -18.55 6.46
C GLN A 120 5.79 -19.42 6.38
N ARG A 121 6.92 -18.93 6.88
CA ARG A 121 8.18 -19.69 6.96
C ARG A 121 8.15 -20.69 8.12
N ASP A 122 7.57 -20.30 9.25
CA ASP A 122 7.71 -21.03 10.51
C ASP A 122 6.58 -22.02 10.77
N THR A 123 5.50 -21.99 9.98
CA THR A 123 4.41 -22.96 10.09
C THR A 123 4.85 -24.39 9.79
N GLU A 124 4.30 -25.37 10.52
CA GLU A 124 4.57 -26.78 10.25
C GLU A 124 4.09 -27.22 8.87
N ARG A 125 3.15 -26.49 8.25
CA ARG A 125 2.61 -26.79 6.92
C ARG A 125 3.68 -26.79 5.82
N VAL A 126 4.68 -25.89 5.92
CA VAL A 126 5.80 -25.81 4.97
C VAL A 126 7.01 -26.64 5.41
N LYS A 127 7.13 -26.93 6.71
CA LYS A 127 8.23 -27.73 7.26
C LYS A 127 8.04 -29.23 7.05
N ARG A 128 6.80 -29.71 7.10
CA ARG A 128 6.47 -31.14 6.99
C ARG A 128 6.09 -31.56 5.57
N VAL A 129 5.58 -30.63 4.77
CA VAL A 129 5.11 -30.89 3.41
C VAL A 129 5.73 -29.87 2.47
N LYS A 130 6.18 -30.32 1.30
CA LYS A 130 6.65 -29.42 0.25
C LYS A 130 5.47 -28.63 -0.30
N GLN A 131 5.50 -27.31 -0.12
CA GLN A 131 4.51 -26.38 -0.66
C GLN A 131 5.07 -25.69 -1.92
N PRO A 132 4.21 -25.30 -2.87
CA PRO A 132 4.64 -24.51 -4.01
C PRO A 132 5.11 -23.10 -3.59
N GLY A 133 5.97 -22.49 -4.40
CA GLY A 133 6.41 -21.10 -4.21
C GLY A 133 5.25 -20.08 -4.25
N ALA A 134 4.09 -20.46 -4.79
CA ALA A 134 2.88 -19.65 -4.81
C ALA A 134 2.45 -19.15 -3.42
N CYS A 135 2.81 -19.86 -2.34
CA CYS A 135 2.53 -19.41 -0.97
C CYS A 135 3.25 -18.10 -0.60
N LEU A 136 4.31 -17.70 -1.30
CA LEU A 136 4.97 -16.42 -1.02
C LEU A 136 4.18 -15.22 -1.55
N HIS A 137 3.31 -15.41 -2.54
CA HIS A 137 2.64 -14.35 -3.28
C HIS A 137 1.86 -13.36 -2.38
N CYS A 138 1.26 -13.87 -1.31
CA CYS A 138 0.51 -13.06 -0.34
C CYS A 138 1.26 -12.84 0.98
N HIS A 139 2.52 -13.26 1.11
CA HIS A 139 3.24 -13.28 2.40
C HIS A 139 4.55 -12.49 2.39
N ALA A 140 4.99 -12.00 1.24
CA ALA A 140 6.17 -11.16 1.11
C ALA A 140 5.99 -10.13 -0.02
N SER A 141 6.84 -9.11 -0.03
CA SER A 141 7.05 -8.24 -1.20
C SER A 141 7.81 -9.01 -2.28
N VAL A 142 7.13 -9.95 -2.95
CA VAL A 142 7.74 -10.96 -3.83
C VAL A 142 8.18 -10.45 -5.20
N ILE A 143 7.66 -9.30 -5.64
CA ILE A 143 7.85 -8.82 -7.02
C ILE A 143 9.34 -8.70 -7.40
N PRO A 144 10.23 -8.10 -6.58
CA PRO A 144 11.64 -8.05 -6.91
C PRO A 144 12.30 -9.43 -6.96
N ALA A 145 11.89 -10.35 -6.08
CA ALA A 145 12.40 -11.72 -6.10
C ALA A 145 11.94 -12.50 -7.34
N TYR A 146 10.69 -12.31 -7.78
CA TYR A 146 10.21 -12.92 -9.02
C TYR A 146 10.94 -12.35 -10.23
N TYR A 147 11.07 -11.02 -10.31
CA TYR A 147 11.85 -10.34 -11.34
C TYR A 147 13.29 -10.88 -11.42
N GLU A 148 13.98 -10.99 -10.29
CA GLU A 148 15.33 -11.56 -10.24
C GLU A 148 15.37 -12.99 -10.79
N LYS A 149 14.38 -13.83 -10.46
CA LYS A 149 14.28 -15.20 -10.98
C LYS A 149 13.93 -15.27 -12.47
N GLY A 150 13.09 -14.38 -12.99
CA GLY A 150 12.83 -14.30 -14.43
C GLY A 150 14.08 -13.88 -15.22
N VAL A 151 14.84 -12.91 -14.70
CA VAL A 151 16.11 -12.50 -15.30
C VAL A 151 17.14 -13.63 -15.24
N GLU A 152 17.26 -14.35 -14.11
CA GLU A 152 18.10 -15.55 -14.01
C GLU A 152 17.69 -16.64 -15.01
N ALA A 153 16.39 -16.74 -15.31
CA ALA A 153 15.84 -17.68 -16.30
C ALA A 153 16.05 -17.22 -17.76
N GLY A 154 16.57 -16.01 -17.99
CA GLY A 154 16.96 -15.50 -19.30
C GLY A 154 16.05 -14.42 -19.89
N VAL A 155 15.10 -13.87 -19.13
CA VAL A 155 14.26 -12.75 -19.58
C VAL A 155 15.11 -11.47 -19.64
N ALA A 156 14.89 -10.65 -20.68
CA ALA A 156 15.60 -9.38 -20.85
C ALA A 156 15.25 -8.38 -19.73
N THR A 157 16.22 -7.54 -19.36
CA THR A 157 16.06 -6.54 -18.28
C THR A 157 15.45 -5.22 -18.74
N ASP A 158 14.90 -5.16 -19.96
CA ASP A 158 14.27 -3.94 -20.48
C ASP A 158 12.82 -3.79 -19.98
N ASP A 159 12.28 -2.58 -20.08
CA ASP A 159 10.93 -2.25 -19.61
C ASP A 159 9.83 -3.04 -20.33
N ALA A 160 10.06 -3.44 -21.59
CA ALA A 160 9.06 -4.18 -22.36
C ALA A 160 8.88 -5.61 -21.85
N HIS A 161 9.94 -6.21 -21.28
CA HIS A 161 9.93 -7.57 -20.74
C HIS A 161 9.83 -7.62 -19.21
N ARG A 162 9.70 -6.48 -18.52
CA ARG A 162 9.56 -6.42 -17.05
C ARG A 162 8.44 -7.32 -16.51
N GLN A 163 7.29 -7.36 -17.18
CA GLN A 163 6.17 -8.20 -16.76
C GLN A 163 6.43 -9.69 -17.03
N GLU A 164 7.14 -10.02 -18.10
CA GLU A 164 7.59 -11.40 -18.37
C GLU A 164 8.60 -11.87 -17.34
N ALA A 165 9.46 -10.98 -16.82
CA ALA A 165 10.40 -11.33 -15.78
C ALA A 165 9.72 -11.60 -14.42
N ILE A 166 8.49 -11.11 -14.21
CA ILE A 166 7.75 -11.28 -12.93
C ILE A 166 6.81 -12.50 -12.96
N MET A 167 6.38 -12.95 -14.14
CA MET A 167 5.40 -14.04 -14.33
C MET A 167 6.05 -15.37 -14.66
#